data_AF-A0AAV5RP17-F1
#
_entry.id   AF-A0AAV5RP17-F1
#
_cell.length_a   1.000
_cell.length_b   1.000
_cell.length_c   1.000
_cell.angle_alpha   90.00
_cell.angle_beta   90.00
_cell.angle_gamma   90.00
#
_symmetry.space_group_name_H-M   'P 1'
#
loop_
_entity.id
_entity.type
_entity.pdbx_description
1 polymer ?
#
loop_
_entity_poly.entity_id
_entity_poly.type
_entity_poly.pdbx_seq_one_letter_code
_entity_poly.pdbx_strand_id
1 'polypeptide(L)'
;MTTKYSYAKMITDSIALLLIFLAVIDIVSPTLHEELKRPFLLLALIPGYLLCINTKLGFFTPAFIRKVVIRVTLFLSSANSVPNDASSSPIIAFVHSSYLGFVWNDEKISEITVNGNVWVQYYLKNNTLIISGLKPATIYNIQILSATNYNFSACTNTNEPHWQPRIVDKQTVYSEALEIASTKLTLFKSRIRKLRKEFLKKKATMKQEIEFLNSKISSKKKSDERLSKRISVLEEKIKRQTKELETLTSLDSSDGVSDIRELKSYSTMRKTSSKQLDLTISSYKTQFETEALNLSKEIEACKQELNNSKQESSRMNSVNSLLVKEYISELKSRRLEKKTYRMKLENDYKTAIQSSTQISPNSSF
;
A
#
# COMPACT_ATOMS: atom_id res chain seq x y z
N MET A 1 0.26 -38.43 -19.24
CA MET A 1 1.66 -38.73 -18.86
C MET A 1 2.31 -37.45 -18.33
N THR A 2 2.35 -37.28 -17.01
CA THR A 2 3.00 -36.14 -16.35
C THR A 2 4.49 -36.43 -16.22
N THR A 3 5.32 -35.75 -17.00
CA THR A 3 6.78 -35.85 -16.90
C THR A 3 7.20 -35.41 -15.50
N LYS A 4 7.71 -36.34 -14.68
CA LYS A 4 8.38 -36.03 -13.41
C LYS A 4 9.60 -35.16 -13.74
N TYR A 5 9.45 -33.85 -13.61
CA TYR A 5 10.58 -32.94 -13.59
C TYR A 5 11.38 -33.28 -12.34
N SER A 6 12.58 -33.85 -12.53
CA SER A 6 13.46 -34.22 -11.43
C SER A 6 13.79 -32.98 -10.61
N TYR A 7 13.67 -33.10 -9.29
CA TYR A 7 14.00 -32.04 -8.33
C TYR A 7 15.42 -31.49 -8.55
N ALA A 8 16.35 -32.37 -8.96
CA ALA A 8 17.72 -31.98 -9.32
C ALA A 8 17.76 -31.01 -10.50
N LYS A 9 16.92 -31.20 -11.53
CA LYS A 9 16.85 -30.32 -12.69
C LYS A 9 16.27 -28.95 -12.34
N MET A 10 15.31 -28.92 -11.41
CA MET A 10 14.74 -27.66 -10.91
C MET A 10 15.76 -26.83 -10.13
N ILE A 11 16.62 -27.49 -9.33
CA ILE A 11 17.69 -26.84 -8.60
C ILE A 11 18.74 -26.29 -9.57
N THR A 12 19.18 -27.08 -10.56
CA THR A 12 20.17 -26.61 -11.54
C THR A 12 19.65 -25.43 -12.36
N ASP A 13 18.37 -25.46 -12.79
CA ASP A 13 17.77 -24.36 -13.56
C ASP A 13 17.65 -23.08 -12.71
N SER A 14 17.37 -23.22 -11.40
CA SER A 14 17.28 -22.08 -10.47
C SER A 14 18.65 -21.47 -10.18
N ILE A 15 19.70 -22.30 -10.04
CA ILE A 15 21.08 -21.84 -9.85
C ILE A 15 21.57 -21.14 -11.13
N ALA A 16 21.29 -21.69 -12.31
CA ALA A 16 21.65 -21.06 -13.57
C ALA A 16 20.99 -19.68 -13.74
N LEU A 17 19.72 -19.55 -13.36
CA LEU A 17 19.00 -18.26 -13.39
C LEU A 17 19.59 -17.24 -12.41
N LEU A 18 19.99 -17.67 -11.21
CA LEU A 18 20.66 -16.83 -10.23
C LEU A 18 22.02 -16.34 -10.75
N LEU A 19 22.81 -17.22 -11.37
CA LEU A 19 24.11 -16.89 -11.94
C LEU A 19 24.00 -15.93 -13.13
N ILE A 20 23.00 -16.10 -13.99
CA ILE A 20 22.70 -15.14 -15.07
C ILE A 20 22.33 -13.78 -14.48
N PHE A 21 21.53 -13.75 -13.40
CA PHE A 21 21.13 -12.51 -12.76
C PHE A 21 22.31 -11.78 -12.11
N LEU A 22 23.21 -12.52 -11.46
CA LEU A 22 24.45 -11.98 -10.89
C LEU A 22 25.39 -11.47 -11.99
N ALA A 23 25.53 -12.18 -13.11
CA ALA A 23 26.32 -11.73 -14.24
C ALA A 23 25.74 -10.45 -14.88
N VAL A 24 24.41 -10.33 -14.98
CA VAL A 24 23.76 -9.10 -15.44
C VAL A 24 23.97 -7.95 -14.46
N ILE A 25 23.92 -8.21 -13.15
CA ILE A 25 24.25 -7.20 -12.14
C ILE A 25 25.70 -6.75 -12.30
N ASP A 26 26.67 -7.65 -12.44
CA ASP A 26 28.09 -7.29 -12.62
C ASP A 26 28.35 -6.51 -13.92
N ILE A 27 27.62 -6.82 -15.00
CA ILE A 27 27.70 -6.07 -16.26
C ILE A 27 27.10 -4.66 -16.13
N VAL A 28 26.06 -4.47 -15.30
CA VAL A 28 25.39 -3.18 -15.05
C VAL A 28 26.03 -2.38 -13.88
N SER A 29 26.84 -3.06 -13.06
CA SER A 29 27.49 -2.58 -11.83
C SER A 29 28.61 -1.53 -11.99
N PRO A 30 29.35 -1.39 -13.12
CA PRO A 30 30.41 -0.37 -13.17
C PRO A 30 29.86 1.06 -13.20
N THR A 31 28.58 1.25 -13.56
CA THR A 31 27.92 2.57 -13.62
C THR A 31 27.02 2.87 -12.42
N LEU A 32 26.82 1.91 -11.50
CA LEU A 32 25.95 2.08 -10.34
C LEU A 32 26.75 2.54 -9.11
N HIS A 33 26.36 3.68 -8.52
CA HIS A 33 26.92 4.20 -7.27
C HIS A 33 26.82 3.15 -6.14
N GLU A 34 27.87 2.98 -5.33
CA GLU A 34 27.97 1.92 -4.31
C GLU A 34 26.78 1.86 -3.33
N GLU A 35 26.16 3.00 -3.04
CA GLU A 35 25.02 3.10 -2.11
C GLU A 35 23.73 2.46 -2.66
N LEU A 36 23.59 2.37 -3.99
CA LEU A 36 22.45 1.71 -4.64
C LEU A 36 22.65 0.21 -4.83
N LYS A 37 23.88 -0.31 -4.69
CA LYS A 37 24.16 -1.75 -4.86
C LYS A 37 23.48 -2.59 -3.77
N ARG A 38 23.47 -2.12 -2.51
CA ARG A 38 22.85 -2.83 -1.38
C ARG A 38 21.34 -3.06 -1.52
N PRO A 39 20.50 -2.05 -1.81
CA PRO A 39 19.06 -2.27 -1.97
C PRO A 39 18.72 -3.12 -3.20
N PHE A 40 19.50 -3.05 -4.28
CA PHE A 40 19.31 -3.92 -5.45
C PHE A 40 19.68 -5.37 -5.18
N LEU A 41 20.74 -5.63 -4.41
CA LEU A 41 21.11 -6.98 -3.97
C LEU A 41 20.04 -7.58 -3.05
N LEU A 42 19.47 -6.77 -2.15
CA LEU A 42 18.32 -7.14 -1.32
C LEU A 42 17.08 -7.44 -2.17
N LEU A 43 16.80 -6.65 -3.21
CA LEU A 43 15.68 -6.90 -4.12
C LEU A 43 15.89 -8.16 -4.97
N ALA A 44 17.13 -8.51 -5.33
CA ALA A 44 17.48 -9.72 -6.06
C ALA A 44 17.38 -11.00 -5.20
N LEU A 45 17.56 -10.87 -3.88
CA LEU A 45 17.39 -11.96 -2.93
C LEU A 45 15.92 -12.32 -2.68
N ILE A 46 14.99 -11.35 -2.84
CA ILE A 46 13.55 -11.57 -2.63
C ILE A 46 12.96 -12.65 -3.57
N PRO A 47 13.24 -12.65 -4.89
CA PRO A 47 12.84 -13.74 -5.78
C PRO A 47 13.40 -15.11 -5.39
N GLY A 48 14.68 -15.18 -4.98
CA GLY A 48 15.31 -16.43 -4.54
C GLY A 48 14.69 -16.96 -3.23
N TYR A 49 14.40 -16.06 -2.29
CA TYR A 49 13.75 -16.39 -1.03
C TYR A 49 12.29 -16.82 -1.23
N LEU A 50 11.56 -16.15 -2.14
CA LEU A 50 10.20 -16.53 -2.54
C LEU A 50 10.15 -17.86 -3.30
N LEU A 51 11.20 -18.21 -4.06
CA LEU A 51 11.32 -19.53 -4.69
C LEU A 51 11.56 -20.63 -3.65
N CYS A 52 12.44 -20.40 -2.66
CA CYS A 52 12.72 -21.35 -1.57
C CYS A 52 11.53 -21.56 -0.63
N ILE A 53 10.70 -20.54 -0.38
CA ILE A 53 9.47 -20.68 0.40
C ILE A 53 8.41 -21.46 -0.40
N ASN A 54 8.38 -21.31 -1.73
CA ASN A 54 7.38 -21.96 -2.59
C ASN A 54 7.63 -23.44 -2.89
N THR A 55 8.88 -23.93 -2.83
CA THR A 55 9.17 -25.37 -2.99
C THR A 55 8.56 -26.21 -1.86
N LYS A 56 8.26 -25.62 -0.69
CA LYS A 56 7.50 -26.25 0.39
C LYS A 56 5.98 -26.26 0.20
N LEU A 57 5.44 -25.41 -0.69
CA LEU A 57 3.99 -25.17 -0.78
C LEU A 57 3.32 -25.70 -2.06
N GLY A 58 4.07 -26.22 -3.03
CA GLY A 58 3.49 -27.04 -4.11
C GLY A 58 2.47 -26.36 -5.04
N PHE A 59 2.40 -25.03 -5.03
CA PHE A 59 1.50 -24.27 -5.89
C PHE A 59 2.32 -23.37 -6.82
N PHE A 60 2.48 -23.75 -8.08
CA PHE A 60 2.40 -22.88 -9.27
C PHE A 60 2.73 -23.68 -10.54
N THR A 61 1.96 -23.48 -11.61
CA THR A 61 2.17 -24.12 -12.92
C THR A 61 3.24 -23.37 -13.74
N PRO A 62 4.02 -24.07 -14.60
CA PRO A 62 5.10 -23.49 -15.43
C PRO A 62 4.70 -22.28 -16.30
N ALA A 63 3.41 -22.12 -16.58
CA ALA A 63 2.86 -21.01 -17.36
C ALA A 63 2.98 -19.65 -16.64
N PHE A 64 3.01 -19.63 -15.31
CA PHE A 64 3.13 -18.39 -14.54
C PHE A 64 4.56 -17.84 -14.59
N ILE A 65 5.56 -18.71 -14.50
CA ILE A 65 6.98 -18.35 -14.56
C ILE A 65 7.34 -17.77 -15.94
N ARG A 66 6.85 -18.38 -17.04
CA ARG A 66 7.04 -17.81 -18.40
C ARG A 66 6.47 -16.40 -18.54
N LYS A 67 5.31 -16.10 -17.94
CA LYS A 67 4.70 -14.76 -18.01
C LYS A 67 5.47 -13.70 -17.24
N VAL A 68 6.13 -14.08 -16.13
CA VAL A 68 6.96 -13.16 -15.35
C VAL A 68 8.29 -12.91 -16.05
N VAL A 69 8.95 -13.95 -16.56
CA VAL A 69 10.21 -13.82 -17.30
C VAL A 69 10.04 -12.96 -18.56
N ILE A 70 8.99 -13.19 -19.36
CA ILE A 70 8.72 -12.40 -20.57
C ILE A 70 8.49 -10.91 -20.26
N ARG A 71 7.84 -10.59 -19.14
CA ARG A 71 7.60 -9.19 -18.73
C ARG A 71 8.85 -8.47 -18.26
N VAL A 72 9.79 -9.18 -17.63
CA VAL A 72 11.07 -8.59 -17.18
C VAL A 72 12.02 -8.38 -18.37
N THR A 73 12.06 -9.30 -19.34
CA THR A 73 12.84 -9.11 -20.58
C THR A 73 12.30 -8.01 -21.48
N LEU A 74 10.97 -7.80 -21.55
CA LEU A 74 10.37 -6.69 -22.31
C LEU A 74 10.63 -5.31 -21.67
N PHE A 75 10.79 -5.27 -20.35
CA PHE A 75 11.09 -4.02 -19.64
C PHE A 75 12.56 -3.60 -19.77
N LEU A 76 13.47 -4.56 -19.94
CA LEU A 76 14.90 -4.29 -20.19
C LEU A 76 15.20 -3.99 -21.67
N SER A 77 14.39 -4.49 -22.61
CA SER A 77 14.52 -4.18 -24.04
C SER A 77 14.06 -2.77 -24.43
N SER A 78 13.29 -2.07 -23.59
CA SER A 78 12.86 -0.69 -23.86
C SER A 78 13.78 0.38 -23.26
N ALA A 79 14.90 -0.03 -22.64
CA ALA A 79 15.89 0.89 -22.06
C ALA A 79 17.06 1.20 -23.01
N ASN A 80 17.18 0.49 -24.13
CA ASN A 80 18.23 0.70 -25.12
C ASN A 80 17.63 1.07 -26.49
N SER A 81 17.19 2.32 -26.62
CA SER A 81 17.13 2.99 -27.92
C SER A 81 17.17 4.50 -27.71
N VAL A 82 18.40 5.02 -27.61
CA VAL A 82 18.70 6.41 -27.92
C VAL A 82 18.95 6.51 -29.43
N PRO A 83 18.38 7.53 -30.08
CA PRO A 83 19.14 8.39 -30.97
C PRO A 83 19.09 9.81 -30.37
N ASN A 84 20.20 10.34 -29.86
CA ASN A 84 21.19 11.16 -30.55
C ASN A 84 20.59 12.11 -31.60
N ASP A 85 20.93 13.38 -31.42
CA ASP A 85 20.76 14.53 -32.29
C ASP A 85 19.38 15.21 -32.30
N ALA A 86 19.15 15.99 -31.23
CA ALA A 86 18.61 17.33 -31.40
C ALA A 86 19.03 18.17 -30.19
N SER A 87 19.73 19.28 -30.46
CA SER A 87 19.89 20.42 -29.57
C SER A 87 18.52 20.93 -29.12
N SER A 88 17.92 20.30 -28.12
CA SER A 88 16.64 20.73 -27.56
C SER A 88 16.93 21.78 -26.52
N SER A 89 16.93 23.05 -26.94
CA SER A 89 16.83 24.19 -26.03
C SER A 89 15.74 23.90 -24.99
N PRO A 90 15.96 24.16 -23.69
CA PRO A 90 14.96 23.90 -22.66
C PRO A 90 13.68 24.68 -23.00
N ILE A 91 12.62 23.94 -23.30
CA ILE A 91 11.34 24.51 -23.70
C ILE A 91 10.71 25.15 -22.46
N ILE A 92 10.36 26.43 -22.55
CA ILE A 92 9.60 27.13 -21.53
C ILE A 92 8.22 26.48 -21.44
N ALA A 93 7.94 25.83 -20.31
CA ALA A 93 6.73 25.08 -20.06
C ALA A 93 5.57 25.99 -19.63
N PHE A 94 5.86 27.06 -18.88
CA PHE A 94 4.85 28.01 -18.43
C PHE A 94 5.47 29.34 -17.98
N VAL A 95 4.71 30.42 -18.21
CA VAL A 95 4.99 31.76 -17.70
C VAL A 95 3.80 32.19 -16.86
N HIS A 96 4.06 32.54 -15.62
CA HIS A 96 3.10 33.21 -14.75
C HIS A 96 3.67 34.56 -14.35
N SER A 97 2.81 35.48 -13.90
CA SER A 97 3.19 36.85 -13.51
C SER A 97 4.35 36.95 -12.51
N SER A 98 4.70 35.86 -11.82
CA SER A 98 5.73 35.83 -10.77
C SER A 98 6.73 34.67 -10.89
N TYR A 99 6.60 33.79 -11.89
CA TYR A 99 7.52 32.65 -12.08
C TYR A 99 7.59 32.15 -13.52
N LEU A 100 8.75 31.57 -13.88
CA LEU A 100 9.03 30.91 -15.16
C LEU A 100 9.29 29.42 -14.93
N GLY A 101 8.67 28.56 -15.73
CA GLY A 101 8.86 27.11 -15.71
C GLY A 101 9.56 26.60 -16.96
N PHE A 102 10.56 25.74 -16.80
CA PHE A 102 11.27 25.05 -17.89
C PHE A 102 11.10 23.56 -17.73
N VAL A 103 10.84 22.84 -18.82
CA VAL A 103 11.05 21.39 -18.81
C VAL A 103 12.56 21.16 -18.77
N TRP A 104 13.02 20.52 -17.71
CA TRP A 104 14.44 20.39 -17.39
C TRP A 104 14.78 18.91 -17.26
N ASN A 105 15.58 18.42 -18.22
CA ASN A 105 15.95 17.01 -18.32
C ASN A 105 17.31 16.70 -17.68
N ASP A 106 18.12 17.73 -17.40
CA ASP A 106 19.45 17.54 -16.81
C ASP A 106 19.36 17.40 -15.28
N GLU A 107 20.04 16.40 -14.71
CA GLU A 107 19.89 16.08 -13.28
C GLU A 107 20.54 17.10 -12.34
N LYS A 108 21.42 17.97 -12.83
CA LYS A 108 22.17 18.92 -12.00
C LYS A 108 22.19 20.32 -12.60
N ILE A 109 21.78 21.29 -11.79
CA ILE A 109 21.92 22.72 -12.05
C ILE A 109 23.02 23.22 -11.13
N SER A 110 24.09 23.80 -11.68
CA SER A 110 25.15 24.38 -10.87
C SER A 110 24.78 25.79 -10.42
N GLU A 111 24.23 26.59 -11.32
CA GLU A 111 23.92 27.99 -11.05
C GLU A 111 22.90 28.53 -12.06
N ILE A 112 22.08 29.48 -11.63
CA ILE A 112 21.16 30.23 -12.50
C ILE A 112 21.52 31.70 -12.36
N THR A 113 21.74 32.38 -13.48
CA THR A 113 21.92 33.83 -13.50
C THR A 113 20.73 34.49 -14.20
N VAL A 114 20.27 35.61 -13.67
CA VAL A 114 19.21 36.44 -14.23
C VAL A 114 19.79 37.84 -14.42
N ASN A 115 19.86 38.30 -15.67
CA ASN A 115 20.58 39.50 -16.11
C ASN A 115 22.03 39.53 -15.61
N GLY A 116 22.70 38.37 -15.60
CA GLY A 116 24.08 38.22 -15.11
C GLY A 116 24.24 38.13 -13.59
N ASN A 117 23.14 38.24 -12.81
CA ASN A 117 23.19 38.11 -11.36
C ASN A 117 22.77 36.71 -10.91
N VAL A 118 23.50 36.14 -9.95
CA VAL A 118 23.18 34.84 -9.35
C VAL A 118 21.79 34.87 -8.74
N TRP A 119 20.92 33.97 -9.19
CA TRP A 119 19.52 33.92 -8.79
C TRP A 119 19.26 32.72 -7.90
N VAL A 120 18.86 32.98 -6.66
CA VAL A 120 18.74 31.95 -5.62
C VAL A 120 17.31 31.40 -5.48
N GLN A 121 16.33 32.11 -6.03
CA GLN A 121 14.92 31.73 -5.94
C GLN A 121 14.50 30.82 -7.09
N TYR A 122 14.93 29.56 -7.03
CA TYR A 122 14.49 28.52 -7.96
C TYR A 122 14.25 27.18 -7.26
N TYR A 123 13.45 26.32 -7.88
CA TYR A 123 13.26 24.94 -7.41
C TYR A 123 13.01 23.98 -8.58
N LEU A 124 13.53 22.76 -8.45
CA LEU A 124 13.36 21.69 -9.42
C LEU A 124 12.33 20.67 -8.89
N LYS A 125 11.24 20.45 -9.62
CA LYS A 125 10.20 19.48 -9.24
C LYS A 125 9.71 18.73 -10.47
N ASN A 126 9.79 17.39 -10.46
CA ASN A 126 9.30 16.53 -11.55
C ASN A 126 9.80 16.97 -12.94
N ASN A 127 11.12 17.11 -13.12
CA ASN A 127 11.74 17.58 -14.36
C ASN A 127 11.24 18.96 -14.83
N THR A 128 10.81 19.79 -13.88
CA THR A 128 10.40 21.16 -14.14
C THR A 128 11.21 22.09 -13.25
N LEU A 129 12.04 22.92 -13.87
CA LEU A 129 12.76 23.99 -13.19
C LEU A 129 11.85 25.22 -13.11
N ILE A 130 11.67 25.76 -11.90
CA ILE A 130 10.81 26.90 -11.67
C ILE A 130 11.65 28.01 -11.05
N ILE A 131 11.74 29.14 -11.76
CA ILE A 131 12.42 30.36 -11.32
C ILE A 131 11.36 31.34 -10.84
N SER A 132 11.40 31.73 -9.57
CA SER A 132 10.43 32.61 -8.93
C SER A 132 11.03 33.96 -8.55
N GLY A 133 10.18 34.90 -8.14
CA GLY A 133 10.60 36.24 -7.68
C GLY A 133 10.87 37.23 -8.82
N LEU A 134 10.50 36.89 -10.06
CA LEU A 134 10.62 37.77 -11.21
C LEU A 134 9.49 38.79 -11.20
N LYS A 135 9.82 40.06 -11.51
CA LYS A 135 8.81 41.11 -11.65
C LYS A 135 8.02 40.86 -12.94
N PRO A 136 6.69 41.06 -12.92
CA PRO A 136 5.88 41.05 -14.13
C PRO A 136 6.39 42.09 -15.15
N ALA A 137 6.06 41.88 -16.43
CA ALA A 137 6.34 42.81 -17.52
C ALA A 137 7.82 43.25 -17.68
N THR A 138 8.77 42.45 -17.20
CA THR A 138 10.22 42.73 -17.31
C THR A 138 10.88 41.70 -18.21
N ILE A 139 11.79 42.14 -19.09
CA ILE A 139 12.61 41.26 -19.93
C ILE A 139 13.83 40.82 -19.12
N TYR A 140 14.01 39.51 -19.03
CA TYR A 140 15.13 38.87 -18.34
C TYR A 140 15.97 38.09 -19.35
N ASN A 141 17.28 38.27 -19.31
CA ASN A 141 18.27 37.37 -19.90
C ASN A 141 18.68 36.37 -18.83
N ILE A 142 18.34 35.11 -19.00
CA ILE A 142 18.54 34.09 -17.99
C ILE A 142 19.52 33.07 -18.54
N GLN A 143 20.53 32.75 -17.75
CA GLN A 143 21.51 31.72 -18.07
C GLN A 143 21.39 30.62 -17.02
N ILE A 144 21.27 29.38 -17.47
CA ILE A 144 21.35 28.22 -16.59
C ILE A 144 22.67 27.53 -16.89
N LEU A 145 23.54 27.57 -15.89
CA LEU A 145 24.81 26.84 -15.89
C LEU A 145 24.52 25.41 -15.43
N SER A 146 24.86 24.46 -16.27
CA SER A 146 24.76 23.02 -16.02
C SER A 146 25.91 22.30 -16.74
N ALA A 147 25.80 21.01 -17.02
CA ALA A 147 26.74 20.32 -17.92
C ALA A 147 26.82 21.00 -19.31
N THR A 148 25.72 21.65 -19.72
CA THR A 148 25.62 22.51 -20.89
C THR A 148 25.10 23.89 -20.48
N ASN A 149 25.68 24.96 -21.03
CA ASN A 149 25.26 26.32 -20.75
C ASN A 149 24.07 26.70 -21.62
N TYR A 150 22.95 27.07 -20.99
CA TYR A 150 21.74 27.47 -21.69
C TYR A 150 21.45 28.95 -21.46
N ASN A 151 21.25 29.71 -22.54
CA ASN A 151 20.93 31.14 -22.49
C ASN A 151 19.56 31.39 -23.13
N PHE A 152 18.70 32.14 -22.45
CA PHE A 152 17.35 32.43 -22.92
C PHE A 152 16.90 33.83 -22.51
N SER A 153 16.04 34.44 -23.33
CA SER A 153 15.38 35.69 -23.01
C SER A 153 13.91 35.41 -22.71
N ALA A 154 13.38 35.95 -21.61
CA ALA A 154 11.99 35.76 -21.18
C ALA A 154 11.35 37.07 -20.72
N CYS A 155 10.08 37.29 -21.10
CA CYS A 155 9.30 38.47 -20.72
C CYS A 155 8.02 38.01 -20.00
N THR A 156 7.74 38.62 -18.85
CA THR A 156 6.66 38.22 -17.93
C THR A 156 5.39 39.07 -18.08
N ASN A 157 5.15 39.70 -19.23
CA ASN A 157 3.98 40.57 -19.42
C ASN A 157 2.70 39.78 -19.78
N THR A 158 1.56 40.19 -19.19
CA THR A 158 0.30 39.45 -19.19
C THR A 158 -0.71 39.83 -20.27
N ASN A 159 -0.40 40.67 -21.26
CA ASN A 159 -1.40 41.06 -22.28
C ASN A 159 -1.07 40.74 -23.74
N GLU A 160 0.14 40.30 -24.07
CA GLU A 160 0.49 39.58 -25.31
C GLU A 160 1.99 39.25 -25.25
N PRO A 161 2.40 37.97 -25.24
CA PRO A 161 3.81 37.63 -25.36
C PRO A 161 4.20 37.79 -26.83
N HIS A 162 4.81 38.92 -27.20
CA HIS A 162 5.50 39.00 -28.49
C HIS A 162 6.77 38.17 -28.43
N TRP A 163 6.62 36.90 -28.78
CA TRP A 163 7.67 36.06 -29.33
C TRP A 163 7.10 35.54 -30.66
N GLN A 164 7.77 35.80 -31.79
CA GLN A 164 7.39 35.14 -33.03
C GLN A 164 7.88 33.68 -32.95
N PRO A 165 6.97 32.69 -32.91
CA PRO A 165 6.87 31.78 -34.07
C PRO A 165 5.45 31.20 -34.34
N ARG A 166 5.17 30.99 -35.64
CA ARG A 166 4.09 30.23 -36.32
C ARG A 166 2.67 30.18 -35.72
N ILE A 167 1.73 30.78 -36.45
CA ILE A 167 0.28 30.85 -36.21
C ILE A 167 -0.33 29.43 -36.07
N VAL A 168 -1.00 29.18 -34.95
CA VAL A 168 -1.87 28.02 -34.73
C VAL A 168 -3.23 28.53 -34.24
N ASP A 169 -4.29 28.17 -34.96
CA ASP A 169 -5.64 28.70 -34.83
C ASP A 169 -6.25 28.48 -33.43
N LYS A 170 -6.98 29.46 -32.87
CA LYS A 170 -7.62 29.36 -31.54
C LYS A 170 -8.53 28.14 -31.38
N GLN A 171 -9.03 27.59 -32.49
CA GLN A 171 -9.88 26.41 -32.53
C GLN A 171 -9.13 25.11 -32.20
N THR A 172 -7.83 25.03 -32.51
CA THR A 172 -7.00 23.84 -32.22
C THR A 172 -6.63 23.75 -30.74
N VAL A 173 -6.42 24.89 -30.06
CA VAL A 173 -6.11 24.93 -28.62
C VAL A 173 -7.29 24.43 -27.78
N TYR A 174 -8.52 24.83 -28.14
CA TYR A 174 -9.72 24.32 -27.46
C TYR A 174 -9.99 22.85 -27.76
N SER A 175 -9.74 22.38 -29.00
CA SER A 175 -9.88 20.96 -29.32
C SER A 175 -8.85 20.12 -28.58
N GLU A 176 -7.60 20.59 -28.46
CA GLU A 176 -6.54 19.88 -27.75
C GLU A 176 -6.79 19.86 -26.23
N ALA A 177 -7.25 20.97 -25.64
CA ALA A 177 -7.65 21.00 -24.24
C ALA A 177 -8.84 20.06 -23.95
N LEU A 178 -9.82 20.00 -24.87
CA LEU A 178 -10.95 19.07 -24.77
C LEU A 178 -10.49 17.61 -24.92
N GLU A 179 -9.56 17.34 -25.82
CA GLU A 179 -8.99 16.01 -26.03
C GLU A 179 -8.20 15.56 -24.78
N ILE A 180 -7.37 16.44 -24.20
CA ILE A 180 -6.66 16.19 -22.93
C ILE A 180 -7.64 15.96 -21.77
N ALA A 181 -8.72 16.73 -21.68
CA ALA A 181 -9.73 16.53 -20.64
C ALA A 181 -10.48 15.20 -20.83
N SER A 182 -10.78 14.83 -22.08
CA SER A 182 -11.45 13.57 -22.42
C SER A 182 -10.58 12.35 -22.11
N THR A 183 -9.27 12.42 -22.42
CA THR A 183 -8.30 11.35 -22.12
C THR A 183 -8.07 11.21 -20.62
N LYS A 184 -8.00 12.32 -19.86
CA LYS A 184 -7.96 12.27 -18.39
C LYS A 184 -9.22 11.63 -17.82
N LEU A 185 -10.41 11.96 -18.36
CA LEU A 185 -11.67 11.39 -17.92
C LEU A 185 -11.75 9.88 -18.20
N THR A 186 -11.28 9.41 -19.36
CA THR A 186 -11.25 7.97 -19.68
C THR A 186 -10.27 7.22 -18.78
N LEU A 187 -9.11 7.80 -18.48
CA LEU A 187 -8.15 7.27 -17.50
C LEU A 187 -8.77 7.15 -16.11
N PHE A 188 -9.45 8.19 -15.61
CA PHE A 188 -10.13 8.13 -14.31
C PHE A 188 -11.25 7.09 -14.28
N LYS A 189 -12.07 7.01 -15.32
CA LYS A 189 -13.10 5.96 -15.44
C LYS A 189 -12.47 4.56 -15.42
N SER A 190 -11.34 4.36 -16.08
CA SER A 190 -10.62 3.07 -16.07
C SER A 190 -10.09 2.72 -14.67
N ARG A 191 -9.56 3.70 -13.94
CA ARG A 191 -9.06 3.54 -12.56
C ARG A 191 -10.19 3.19 -11.60
N ILE A 192 -11.34 3.87 -11.70
CA ILE A 192 -12.53 3.55 -10.90
C ILE A 192 -13.01 2.12 -11.19
N ARG A 193 -13.03 1.69 -12.46
CA ARG A 193 -13.39 0.30 -12.81
C ARG A 193 -12.42 -0.72 -12.21
N LYS A 194 -11.11 -0.44 -12.22
CA LYS A 194 -10.09 -1.32 -11.58
C LYS A 194 -10.32 -1.41 -10.07
N LEU A 195 -10.46 -0.28 -9.38
CA LEU A 195 -10.71 -0.24 -7.94
C LEU A 195 -12.00 -0.97 -7.56
N ARG A 196 -13.09 -0.81 -8.34
CA ARG A 196 -14.33 -1.57 -8.12
C ARG A 196 -14.13 -3.07 -8.26
N LYS A 197 -13.36 -3.52 -9.26
CA LYS A 197 -13.03 -4.96 -9.43
C LYS A 197 -12.19 -5.49 -8.26
N GLU A 198 -11.20 -4.74 -7.79
CA GLU A 198 -10.38 -5.12 -6.63
C GLU A 198 -11.22 -5.20 -5.36
N PHE A 199 -12.10 -4.21 -5.13
CA PHE A 199 -13.00 -4.22 -3.98
C PHE A 199 -13.98 -5.41 -4.02
N LEU A 200 -14.55 -5.72 -5.18
CA LEU A 200 -15.42 -6.89 -5.36
C LEU A 200 -14.67 -8.21 -5.10
N LYS A 201 -13.43 -8.33 -5.58
CA LYS A 201 -12.57 -9.49 -5.28
C LYS A 201 -12.31 -9.62 -3.78
N LYS A 202 -11.90 -8.54 -3.12
CA LYS A 202 -11.64 -8.53 -1.67
C LYS A 202 -12.90 -8.85 -0.86
N LYS A 203 -14.06 -8.36 -1.29
CA LYS A 203 -15.36 -8.70 -0.67
C LYS A 203 -15.67 -10.19 -0.84
N ALA A 204 -15.41 -10.77 -2.01
CA ALA A 204 -15.63 -12.19 -2.26
C ALA A 204 -14.70 -13.07 -1.41
N THR A 205 -13.41 -12.73 -1.30
CA THR A 205 -12.47 -13.47 -0.46
C THR A 205 -12.84 -13.41 1.02
N MET A 206 -13.23 -12.23 1.52
CA MET A 206 -13.71 -12.09 2.90
C MET A 206 -14.98 -12.92 3.14
N LYS A 207 -15.92 -12.96 2.19
CA LYS A 207 -17.12 -13.80 2.31
C LYS A 207 -16.78 -15.29 2.39
N GLN A 208 -15.85 -15.76 1.57
CA GLN A 208 -15.37 -17.15 1.61
C GLN A 208 -14.68 -17.49 2.93
N GLU A 209 -13.88 -16.57 3.47
CA GLU A 209 -13.21 -16.74 4.76
C GLU A 209 -14.21 -16.82 5.92
N ILE A 210 -15.24 -15.96 5.91
CA ILE A 210 -16.34 -16.03 6.88
C ILE A 210 -17.08 -17.36 6.79
N GLU A 211 -17.41 -17.82 5.58
CA GLU A 211 -18.07 -19.13 5.38
C GLU A 211 -17.20 -20.29 5.88
N PHE A 212 -15.90 -20.26 5.60
CA PHE A 212 -14.94 -21.25 6.11
C PHE A 212 -14.87 -21.24 7.65
N LEU A 213 -14.72 -20.08 8.28
CA LEU A 213 -14.68 -19.95 9.74
C LEU A 213 -15.99 -20.42 10.38
N ASN A 214 -17.14 -20.08 9.80
CA ASN A 214 -18.44 -20.55 10.26
C ASN A 214 -18.57 -22.08 10.17
N SER A 215 -18.08 -22.68 9.08
CA SER A 215 -18.06 -24.15 8.94
C SER A 215 -17.20 -24.80 10.04
N LYS A 216 -16.04 -24.22 10.36
CA LYS A 216 -15.13 -24.70 11.40
C LYS A 216 -15.73 -24.58 12.80
N ILE A 217 -16.44 -23.49 13.07
CA ILE A 217 -17.18 -23.31 14.33
C ILE A 217 -18.31 -24.34 14.43
N SER A 218 -19.06 -24.56 13.35
CA SER A 218 -20.13 -25.57 13.34
C SER A 218 -19.59 -26.99 13.57
N SER A 219 -18.48 -27.36 12.93
CA SER A 219 -17.85 -28.66 13.16
C SER A 219 -17.36 -28.82 14.60
N LYS A 220 -16.78 -27.76 15.19
CA LYS A 220 -16.32 -27.78 16.58
C LYS A 220 -17.49 -27.90 17.56
N LYS A 221 -18.60 -27.18 17.34
CA LYS A 221 -19.83 -27.36 18.13
C LYS A 221 -20.35 -28.79 18.10
N LYS A 222 -20.35 -29.44 16.92
CA LYS A 222 -20.76 -30.85 16.79
C LYS A 222 -19.80 -31.81 17.49
N SER A 223 -18.48 -31.55 17.48
CA SER A 223 -17.54 -32.37 18.26
C SER A 223 -17.74 -32.18 19.76
N ASP A 224 -17.98 -30.96 20.21
CA ASP A 224 -18.20 -30.64 21.63
C ASP A 224 -19.50 -31.30 22.13
N GLU A 225 -20.56 -31.30 21.32
CA GLU A 225 -21.81 -31.99 21.66
C GLU A 225 -21.63 -33.52 21.74
N ARG A 226 -20.82 -34.11 20.84
CA ARG A 226 -20.47 -35.55 20.90
C ARG A 226 -19.65 -35.89 22.14
N LEU A 227 -18.69 -35.02 22.49
CA LEU A 227 -17.88 -35.19 23.70
C LEU A 227 -18.76 -35.07 24.95
N SER A 228 -19.66 -34.10 25.00
CA SER A 228 -20.65 -33.95 26.08
C SER A 228 -21.50 -35.21 26.25
N LYS A 229 -22.07 -35.77 25.17
CA LYS A 229 -22.81 -37.05 25.23
C LYS A 229 -21.94 -38.21 25.73
N ARG A 230 -20.68 -38.29 25.30
CA ARG A 230 -19.74 -39.34 25.73
C ARG A 230 -19.38 -39.20 27.21
N ILE A 231 -19.23 -37.97 27.70
CA ILE A 231 -19.03 -37.68 29.12
C ILE A 231 -20.24 -38.16 29.92
N SER A 232 -21.47 -37.82 29.51
CA SER A 232 -22.68 -38.26 30.23
C SER A 232 -22.82 -39.79 30.27
N VAL A 233 -22.49 -40.50 29.20
CA VAL A 233 -22.49 -41.98 29.20
C VAL A 233 -21.42 -42.54 30.15
N LEU A 234 -20.24 -41.93 30.19
CA LEU A 234 -19.18 -42.33 31.11
C LEU A 234 -19.58 -42.04 32.57
N GLU A 235 -20.19 -40.90 32.86
CA GLU A 235 -20.73 -40.56 34.17
C GLU A 235 -21.80 -41.56 34.62
N GLU A 236 -22.72 -41.94 33.73
CA GLU A 236 -23.75 -42.92 34.05
C GLU A 236 -23.16 -44.32 34.29
N LYS A 237 -22.15 -44.71 33.50
CA LYS A 237 -21.41 -45.96 33.68
C LYS A 237 -20.66 -45.96 35.02
N ILE A 238 -19.98 -44.87 35.37
CA ILE A 238 -19.31 -44.70 36.67
C ILE A 238 -20.34 -44.84 37.79
N LYS A 239 -21.50 -44.20 37.67
CA LYS A 239 -22.58 -44.26 38.68
C LYS A 239 -23.16 -45.67 38.85
N ARG A 240 -23.30 -46.43 37.76
CA ARG A 240 -23.73 -47.84 37.84
C ARG A 240 -22.67 -48.72 38.48
N GLN A 241 -21.41 -48.57 38.06
CA GLN A 241 -20.30 -49.34 38.59
C GLN A 241 -20.05 -49.04 40.07
N THR A 242 -20.20 -47.79 40.52
CA THR A 242 -20.11 -47.44 41.94
C THR A 242 -21.22 -48.08 42.76
N LYS A 243 -22.47 -48.05 42.28
CA LYS A 243 -23.58 -48.76 42.93
C LYS A 243 -23.36 -50.28 43.00
N GLU A 244 -22.90 -50.88 41.91
CA GLU A 244 -22.59 -52.31 41.84
C GLU A 244 -21.47 -52.68 42.84
N LEU A 245 -20.44 -51.83 42.93
CA LEU A 245 -19.38 -51.95 43.92
C LEU A 245 -19.91 -51.82 45.35
N GLU A 246 -20.77 -50.83 45.63
CA GLU A 246 -21.42 -50.64 46.93
C GLU A 246 -22.24 -51.89 47.31
N THR A 247 -23.00 -52.46 46.37
CA THR A 247 -23.76 -53.69 46.60
C THR A 247 -22.88 -54.90 46.85
N LEU A 248 -21.79 -55.07 46.09
CA LEU A 248 -20.83 -56.16 46.30
C LEU A 248 -20.12 -56.03 47.66
N THR A 249 -19.73 -54.81 48.07
CA THR A 249 -19.16 -54.58 49.40
C THR A 249 -20.17 -54.79 50.54
N SER A 250 -21.48 -54.66 50.28
CA SER A 250 -22.51 -55.02 51.27
C SER A 250 -22.74 -56.53 51.36
N LEU A 251 -22.54 -57.28 50.26
CA LEU A 251 -22.67 -58.75 50.19
C LEU A 251 -21.47 -59.49 50.79
N ASP A 252 -20.25 -58.93 50.73
CA ASP A 252 -19.04 -59.46 51.40
C ASP A 252 -19.07 -59.36 52.94
N SER A 253 -20.17 -58.86 53.54
CA SER A 253 -20.36 -58.86 55.00
C SER A 253 -21.01 -60.14 55.54
N SER A 254 -21.27 -61.13 54.68
CA SER A 254 -21.86 -62.43 55.04
C SER A 254 -21.02 -63.58 54.47
N ASP A 255 -20.23 -64.20 55.36
CA ASP A 255 -19.56 -65.50 55.26
C ASP A 255 -18.39 -65.69 54.27
N GLY A 256 -17.27 -66.18 54.82
CA GLY A 256 -16.38 -67.09 54.10
C GLY A 256 -14.91 -66.68 54.03
N VAL A 257 -14.11 -67.29 54.91
CA VAL A 257 -12.65 -67.33 54.89
C VAL A 257 -12.14 -67.68 53.48
N SER A 258 -11.57 -66.71 52.78
CA SER A 258 -10.69 -66.92 51.62
C SER A 258 -9.43 -66.06 51.78
N ASP A 259 -8.32 -66.59 51.30
CA ASP A 259 -6.94 -66.29 51.65
C ASP A 259 -6.59 -64.82 51.99
N ILE A 260 -6.27 -64.59 53.27
CA ILE A 260 -5.77 -63.32 53.84
C ILE A 260 -4.59 -62.72 53.06
N ARG A 261 -3.81 -63.55 52.34
CA ARG A 261 -2.67 -63.12 51.54
C ARG A 261 -3.09 -62.46 50.21
N GLU A 262 -4.11 -62.97 49.53
CA GLU A 262 -4.61 -62.38 48.29
C GLU A 262 -5.42 -61.11 48.55
N LEU A 263 -6.19 -61.09 49.66
CA LEU A 263 -6.95 -59.92 50.12
C LEU A 263 -6.05 -58.73 50.49
N LYS A 264 -4.89 -58.98 51.13
CA LYS A 264 -3.87 -57.94 51.38
C LYS A 264 -3.27 -57.40 50.08
N SER A 265 -3.02 -58.27 49.09
CA SER A 265 -2.49 -57.88 47.78
C SER A 265 -3.48 -57.04 46.97
N TYR A 266 -4.77 -57.42 46.97
CA TYR A 266 -5.84 -56.65 46.34
C TYR A 266 -6.05 -55.31 47.04
N SER A 267 -5.99 -55.27 48.36
CA SER A 267 -6.08 -54.04 49.17
C SER A 267 -4.95 -53.05 48.85
N THR A 268 -3.71 -53.51 48.74
CA THR A 268 -2.58 -52.65 48.34
C THR A 268 -2.71 -52.21 46.88
N MET A 269 -3.08 -53.10 45.96
CA MET A 269 -3.26 -52.75 44.55
C MET A 269 -4.40 -51.73 44.32
N ARG A 270 -5.48 -51.84 45.11
CA ARG A 270 -6.60 -50.88 45.08
C ARG A 270 -6.19 -49.52 45.64
N LYS A 271 -5.40 -49.48 46.72
CA LYS A 271 -4.84 -48.25 47.28
C LYS A 271 -3.85 -47.57 46.34
N THR A 272 -2.99 -48.32 45.67
CA THR A 272 -2.05 -47.75 44.68
C THR A 272 -2.79 -47.25 43.44
N SER A 273 -3.76 -48.02 42.92
CA SER A 273 -4.59 -47.61 41.78
C SER A 273 -5.40 -46.35 42.10
N SER A 274 -5.99 -46.26 43.29
CA SER A 274 -6.71 -45.05 43.75
C SER A 274 -5.79 -43.84 43.81
N LYS A 275 -4.60 -43.98 44.44
CA LYS A 275 -3.60 -42.90 44.49
C LYS A 275 -3.17 -42.45 43.10
N GLN A 276 -3.00 -43.40 42.16
CA GLN A 276 -2.60 -43.10 40.80
C GLN A 276 -3.71 -42.36 40.04
N LEU A 277 -4.97 -42.71 40.28
CA LEU A 277 -6.14 -42.03 39.73
C LEU A 277 -6.27 -40.60 40.29
N ASP A 278 -6.08 -40.42 41.60
CA ASP A 278 -6.08 -39.10 42.26
C ASP A 278 -4.96 -38.19 41.73
N LEU A 279 -3.76 -38.74 41.53
CA LEU A 279 -2.65 -38.00 40.91
C LEU A 279 -2.98 -37.59 39.47
N THR A 280 -3.64 -38.46 38.71
CA THR A 280 -4.03 -38.17 37.33
C THR A 280 -5.12 -37.09 37.27
N ILE A 281 -6.12 -37.16 38.15
CA ILE A 281 -7.16 -36.12 38.29
C ILE A 281 -6.53 -34.77 38.66
N SER A 282 -5.59 -34.76 39.62
CA SER A 282 -4.89 -33.54 40.03
C SER A 282 -4.06 -32.93 38.90
N SER A 283 -3.36 -33.77 38.11
CA SER A 283 -2.63 -33.35 36.92
C SER A 283 -3.55 -32.74 35.86
N TYR A 284 -4.69 -33.35 35.57
CA TYR A 284 -5.63 -32.78 34.60
C TYR A 284 -6.25 -31.47 35.11
N LYS A 285 -6.60 -31.39 36.39
CA LYS A 285 -7.16 -30.19 37.00
C LYS A 285 -6.20 -29.00 36.86
N THR A 286 -4.92 -29.19 37.20
CA THR A 286 -3.90 -28.16 37.06
C THR A 286 -3.68 -27.76 35.60
N GLN A 287 -3.70 -28.70 34.66
CA GLN A 287 -3.66 -28.37 33.22
C GLN A 287 -4.86 -27.52 32.79
N PHE A 288 -6.08 -27.90 33.18
CA PHE A 288 -7.28 -27.10 32.86
C PHE A 288 -7.24 -25.70 33.46
N GLU A 289 -6.78 -25.56 34.71
CA GLU A 289 -6.65 -24.26 35.37
C GLU A 289 -5.62 -23.37 34.66
N THR A 290 -4.48 -23.93 34.24
CA THR A 290 -3.46 -23.19 33.48
C THR A 290 -3.92 -22.80 32.07
N GLU A 291 -4.64 -23.68 31.37
CA GLU A 291 -5.20 -23.38 30.04
C GLU A 291 -6.31 -22.33 30.13
N ALA A 292 -7.18 -22.40 31.14
CA ALA A 292 -8.18 -21.38 31.41
C ALA A 292 -7.55 -20.01 31.73
N LEU A 293 -6.46 -19.98 32.51
CA LEU A 293 -5.71 -18.76 32.81
C LEU A 293 -5.09 -18.16 31.53
N ASN A 294 -4.51 -19.00 30.65
CA ASN A 294 -3.93 -18.54 29.39
C ASN A 294 -5.00 -17.99 28.44
N LEU A 295 -6.13 -18.69 28.28
CA LEU A 295 -7.25 -18.20 27.48
C LEU A 295 -7.81 -16.88 28.03
N SER A 296 -7.86 -16.72 29.36
CA SER A 296 -8.28 -15.45 29.97
C SER A 296 -7.33 -14.31 29.60
N LYS A 297 -6.01 -14.54 29.63
CA LYS A 297 -5.00 -13.54 29.23
C LYS A 297 -5.12 -13.19 27.75
N GLU A 298 -5.34 -14.17 26.87
CA GLU A 298 -5.56 -13.92 25.44
C GLU A 298 -6.81 -13.09 25.18
N ILE A 299 -7.92 -13.36 25.89
CA ILE A 299 -9.15 -12.58 25.78
C ILE A 299 -8.92 -11.14 26.23
N GLU A 300 -8.16 -10.90 27.30
CA GLU A 300 -7.81 -9.55 27.75
C GLU A 300 -6.95 -8.81 26.74
N ALA A 301 -5.94 -9.47 26.16
CA ALA A 301 -5.11 -8.90 25.10
C ALA A 301 -5.96 -8.49 23.88
N CYS A 302 -6.86 -9.35 23.42
CA CYS A 302 -7.77 -9.03 22.32
C CYS A 302 -8.72 -7.87 22.64
N LYS A 303 -9.22 -7.78 23.89
CA LYS A 303 -10.04 -6.63 24.32
C LYS A 303 -9.25 -5.32 24.28
N GLN A 304 -7.98 -5.37 24.67
CA GLN A 304 -7.10 -4.21 24.64
C GLN A 304 -6.81 -3.77 23.19
N GLU A 305 -6.51 -4.70 22.29
CA GLU A 305 -6.33 -4.41 20.86
C GLU A 305 -7.59 -3.81 20.23
N LEU A 306 -8.77 -4.34 20.57
CA LEU A 306 -10.04 -3.79 20.09
C LEU A 306 -10.26 -2.36 20.56
N ASN A 307 -9.94 -2.04 21.82
CA ASN A 307 -10.04 -0.69 22.35
C ASN A 307 -9.06 0.26 21.67
N ASN A 308 -7.81 -0.17 21.43
CA ASN A 308 -6.82 0.60 20.69
C ASN A 308 -7.30 0.89 19.26
N SER A 309 -7.87 -0.11 18.58
CA SER A 309 -8.42 0.07 17.22
C SER A 309 -9.61 1.04 17.20
N LYS A 310 -10.51 0.99 18.20
CA LYS A 310 -11.61 1.96 18.34
C LYS A 310 -11.10 3.38 18.59
N GLN A 311 -10.07 3.53 19.42
CA GLN A 311 -9.44 4.82 19.67
C GLN A 311 -8.80 5.37 18.40
N GLU A 312 -8.08 4.55 17.65
CA GLU A 312 -7.46 4.94 16.37
C GLU A 312 -8.50 5.33 15.32
N SER A 313 -9.60 4.57 15.21
CA SER A 313 -10.72 4.93 14.35
C SER A 313 -11.33 6.28 14.74
N SER A 314 -11.39 6.59 16.03
CA SER A 314 -11.93 7.86 16.54
C SER A 314 -10.98 9.03 16.22
N ARG A 315 -9.66 8.82 16.34
CA ARG A 315 -8.63 9.78 15.94
C ARG A 315 -8.70 10.07 14.45
N MET A 316 -8.77 9.04 13.61
CA MET A 316 -8.90 9.19 12.15
C MET A 316 -10.17 9.93 11.75
N ASN A 317 -11.30 9.67 12.41
CA ASN A 317 -12.54 10.40 12.16
C ASN A 317 -12.42 11.88 12.55
N SER A 318 -11.74 12.20 13.65
CA SER A 318 -11.45 13.58 14.05
C SER A 318 -10.57 14.30 13.03
N VAL A 319 -9.47 13.67 12.59
CA VAL A 319 -8.57 14.22 11.57
C VAL A 319 -9.31 14.46 10.26
N ASN A 320 -10.10 13.49 9.79
CA ASN A 320 -10.90 13.65 8.57
C ASN A 320 -11.91 14.79 8.69
N SER A 321 -12.55 14.95 9.86
CA SER A 321 -13.46 16.08 10.12
C SER A 321 -12.75 17.43 10.02
N LEU A 322 -11.53 17.54 10.55
CA LEU A 322 -10.71 18.75 10.46
C LEU A 322 -10.30 19.05 9.00
N LEU A 323 -9.81 18.05 8.27
CA LEU A 323 -9.43 18.21 6.86
C LEU A 323 -10.62 18.63 5.99
N VAL A 324 -11.81 18.08 6.24
CA VAL A 324 -13.03 18.50 5.54
C VAL A 324 -13.40 19.95 5.87
N LYS A 325 -13.28 20.37 7.13
CA LYS A 325 -13.53 21.78 7.53
C LYS A 325 -12.55 22.74 6.87
N GLU A 326 -11.26 22.38 6.82
CA GLU A 326 -10.21 23.17 6.18
C GLU A 326 -10.41 23.28 4.67
N TYR A 327 -10.78 22.18 4.00
CA TYR A 327 -11.12 22.23 2.58
C TYR A 327 -12.35 23.12 2.29
N ILE A 328 -13.36 23.08 3.15
CA ILE A 328 -14.54 23.94 3.02
C ILE A 328 -14.17 25.42 3.24
N SER A 329 -13.31 25.74 4.21
CA SER A 329 -12.88 27.12 4.44
C SER A 329 -12.04 27.64 3.27
N GLU A 330 -11.15 26.82 2.70
CA GLU A 330 -10.38 27.15 1.51
C GLU A 330 -11.29 27.44 0.31
N LEU A 331 -12.30 26.61 0.07
CA LEU A 331 -13.28 26.83 -1.00
C LEU A 331 -14.08 28.13 -0.80
N LYS A 332 -14.43 28.48 0.44
CA LYS A 332 -15.10 29.76 0.75
C LYS A 332 -14.18 30.94 0.46
N SER A 333 -12.90 30.84 0.85
CA SER A 333 -11.90 31.87 0.58
C SER A 333 -11.73 32.11 -0.92
N ARG A 334 -11.55 31.04 -1.71
CA ARG A 334 -11.45 31.14 -3.19
C ARG A 334 -12.70 31.75 -3.84
N ARG A 335 -13.90 31.44 -3.33
CA ARG A 335 -15.14 32.06 -3.82
C ARG A 335 -15.18 33.55 -3.51
N LEU A 336 -14.75 33.95 -2.33
CA LEU A 336 -14.68 35.35 -1.93
C LEU A 336 -13.68 36.11 -2.81
N GLU A 337 -12.46 35.59 -2.96
CA GLU A 337 -11.42 36.17 -3.81
C GLU A 337 -11.91 36.38 -5.26
N LYS A 338 -12.58 35.37 -5.83
CA LYS A 338 -13.18 35.48 -7.17
C LYS A 338 -14.26 36.56 -7.25
N LYS A 339 -15.06 36.75 -6.18
CA LYS A 339 -16.06 37.82 -6.10
C LYS A 339 -15.38 39.20 -6.01
N THR A 340 -14.35 39.34 -5.18
CA THR A 340 -13.59 40.58 -5.02
C THR A 340 -12.92 40.99 -6.33
N TYR A 341 -12.32 40.03 -7.03
CA TYR A 341 -11.71 40.26 -8.34
C TYR A 341 -12.73 40.75 -9.37
N ARG A 342 -13.93 40.15 -9.42
CA ARG A 342 -15.01 40.61 -10.31
C ARG A 342 -15.47 42.03 -10.00
N MET A 343 -15.64 42.38 -8.72
CA MET A 343 -16.01 43.74 -8.32
C MET A 343 -14.93 44.75 -8.70
N LYS A 344 -13.64 44.39 -8.54
CA LYS A 344 -12.53 45.24 -8.94
C LYS A 344 -12.54 45.51 -10.45
N LEU A 345 -12.69 44.46 -11.26
CA LEU A 345 -12.85 44.59 -12.72
C LEU A 345 -14.02 45.51 -13.09
N GLU A 346 -15.18 45.35 -12.47
CA GLU A 346 -16.36 46.18 -12.75
C GLU A 346 -16.12 47.66 -12.39
N ASN A 347 -15.44 47.93 -11.27
CA ASN A 347 -15.05 49.29 -10.89
C ASN A 347 -14.04 49.89 -11.86
N ASP A 348 -13.04 49.12 -12.28
CA ASP A 348 -12.04 49.56 -13.26
C ASP A 348 -12.72 49.90 -14.60
N TYR A 349 -13.67 49.08 -15.05
CA TYR A 349 -14.49 49.38 -16.24
C TYR A 349 -15.33 50.65 -16.09
N LYS A 350 -16.01 50.83 -14.94
CA LYS A 350 -16.80 52.06 -14.69
C LYS A 350 -15.92 53.31 -14.69
N THR A 351 -14.74 53.22 -14.09
CA THR A 351 -13.76 54.31 -14.04
C THR A 351 -13.24 54.65 -15.44
N ALA A 352 -12.93 53.63 -16.25
CA ALA A 352 -12.49 53.80 -17.63
C ALA A 352 -13.58 54.43 -18.53
N ILE A 353 -14.85 54.07 -18.31
CA ILE A 353 -15.97 54.70 -19.02
C ILE A 353 -16.07 56.18 -18.60
N GLN A 354 -16.07 56.49 -17.30
CA GLN A 354 -16.17 57.87 -16.81
C GLN A 354 -15.02 58.77 -17.28
N SER A 355 -13.79 58.26 -17.35
CA SER A 355 -12.64 59.02 -17.87
C SER A 355 -12.74 59.25 -19.38
N SER A 356 -13.36 58.33 -20.14
CA SER A 356 -13.61 58.53 -21.57
C SER A 356 -14.71 59.55 -21.87
N THR A 357 -15.70 59.72 -20.98
CA THR A 357 -16.79 60.70 -21.15
C THR A 357 -16.39 62.14 -20.80
N GLN A 358 -15.22 62.36 -20.20
CA GLN A 358 -14.69 63.71 -19.90
C GLN A 358 -13.82 64.32 -21.02
N ILE A 359 -13.69 63.65 -22.17
CA ILE A 359 -13.06 64.26 -23.36
C ILE A 359 -14.08 65.21 -24.00
N SER A 360 -13.86 66.48 -23.71
CA SER A 360 -14.71 67.65 -23.93
C SER A 360 -15.28 67.82 -25.34
N PRO A 361 -16.56 68.24 -25.48
CA PRO A 361 -17.07 68.87 -26.69
C PRO A 361 -16.57 70.31 -26.74
N ASN A 362 -15.31 70.52 -27.11
CA ASN A 362 -14.81 71.84 -27.51
C ASN A 362 -13.83 71.67 -28.67
N SER A 363 -14.40 71.34 -29.83
CA SER A 363 -13.86 71.80 -31.11
C SER A 363 -14.99 72.55 -31.82
N SER A 364 -15.22 73.79 -31.35
CA SER A 364 -15.95 74.78 -32.13
C SER A 364 -15.10 75.13 -33.36
N PHE A 365 -15.71 74.84 -34.50
CA PHE A 365 -15.51 75.51 -35.78
C PHE A 365 -15.45 77.03 -35.65
#